data_AF-A0A1Q7KIX6-F1
#
_entry.id   AF-A0A1Q7KIX6-F1
#
_cell.length_a   1.000
_cell.length_b   1.000
_cell.length_c   1.000
_cell.angle_alpha   90.00
_cell.angle_beta   90.00
_cell.angle_gamma   90.00
#
_symmetry.space_group_name_H-M   'P 1'
#
loop_
_entity.id
_entity.type
_entity.pdbx_description
1 polymer ?
#
loop_
_entity_poly.entity_id
_entity_poly.type
_entity_poly.pdbx_seq_one_letter_code
_entity_poly.pdbx_strand_id
1 'polypeptide(L)'
;MKLDLLTSLYVFMLAGFIGFEVIRRVSPLLHTPLMSLTNALDAIAVVGAILLVGEHKSTLSTVLGTIAIVAATGNLVGGFLITDRMLKMFRASGPKKP
;
A
#
# COMPACT_ATOMS: atom_id res chain seq x y z
N MET A 1 11.10 10.29 -15.51
CA MET A 1 10.27 11.29 -14.81
C MET A 1 11.13 11.91 -13.72
N LYS A 2 11.81 13.04 -13.99
CA LYS A 2 12.59 13.75 -12.97
C LYS A 2 11.74 14.93 -12.50
N LEU A 3 11.30 14.86 -11.25
CA LEU A 3 10.79 16.02 -10.53
C LEU A 3 12.00 16.68 -9.87
N ASP A 4 12.14 17.98 -10.02
CA ASP A 4 13.18 18.71 -9.29
C ASP A 4 12.88 18.67 -7.78
N LEU A 5 13.88 18.89 -6.93
CA LEU A 5 13.73 18.76 -5.48
C LEU A 5 12.57 19.62 -4.94
N LEU A 6 12.44 20.85 -5.44
CA LEU A 6 11.35 21.76 -5.07
C LEU A 6 9.99 21.18 -5.44
N THR A 7 9.85 20.63 -6.65
CA THR A 7 8.60 19.99 -7.10
C THR A 7 8.30 18.72 -6.30
N SER A 8 9.32 17.92 -5.98
CA SER A 8 9.17 16.70 -5.17
C SER A 8 8.71 17.02 -3.75
N LEU A 9 9.28 18.05 -3.12
CA LEU A 9 8.86 18.54 -1.81
C LEU A 9 7.44 19.12 -1.85
N TYR A 10 7.10 19.85 -2.92
CA TYR A 10 5.75 20.37 -3.12
C TYR A 10 4.72 19.24 -3.22
N VAL A 11 4.99 18.23 -4.04
CA VAL A 11 4.13 17.03 -4.16
C VAL A 11 4.04 16.28 -2.83
N PHE A 12 5.16 16.08 -2.13
CA PHE A 12 5.19 15.42 -0.82
C PHE A 12 4.31 16.14 0.20
N MET A 13 4.45 17.47 0.31
CA MET A 13 3.63 18.27 1.23
C MET A 13 2.15 18.17 0.88
N LEU A 14 1.76 18.41 -0.38
CA LEU A 14 0.36 18.35 -0.78
C LEU A 14 -0.24 16.95 -0.63
N ALA A 15 0.50 15.89 -0.96
CA ALA A 15 0.07 14.51 -0.76
C ALA A 15 -0.16 14.21 0.73
N GLY A 16 0.70 14.72 1.62
CA GLY A 16 0.51 14.62 3.07
C GLY A 16 -0.77 15.29 3.55
N PHE A 17 -1.05 16.52 3.09
CA PHE A 17 -2.30 17.22 3.41
C PHE A 17 -3.54 16.47 2.90
N ILE A 18 -3.50 15.94 1.67
CA ILE A 18 -4.59 15.14 1.11
C ILE A 18 -4.80 13.87 1.95
N GLY A 19 -3.73 13.16 2.30
CA GLY A 19 -3.82 11.96 3.13
C GLY A 19 -4.47 12.22 4.48
N PHE A 20 -4.09 13.32 5.15
CA PHE A 20 -4.71 13.74 6.41
C PHE A 20 -6.22 14.02 6.26
N GLU A 21 -6.60 14.80 5.25
CA GLU A 21 -7.99 15.20 5.05
C GLU A 21 -8.90 14.02 4.66
N VAL A 22 -8.35 13.06 3.90
CA VAL A 22 -9.04 11.81 3.56
C VAL A 22 -9.29 10.95 4.80
N ILE A 23 -8.26 10.72 5.63
CA ILE A 23 -8.38 9.86 6.82
C ILE A 23 -9.30 10.48 7.87
N ARG A 24 -9.26 11.81 8.06
CA ARG A 24 -10.09 12.52 9.05
C ARG A 24 -11.60 12.34 8.83
N ARG A 25 -12.03 12.00 7.61
CA ARG A 25 -13.45 11.86 7.22
C ARG A 25 -13.95 10.41 7.27
N VAL A 26 -13.11 9.46 7.69
CA VAL A 26 -13.47 8.03 7.75
C VAL A 26 -14.37 7.75 8.96
N SER A 27 -15.40 6.93 8.77
CA SER A 27 -16.27 6.46 9.86
C SER A 27 -15.48 5.68 10.91
N PRO A 28 -15.75 5.84 12.22
CA PRO A 28 -15.04 5.10 13.28
C PRO A 28 -15.08 3.58 13.13
N LEU A 29 -16.15 3.05 12.53
CA LEU A 29 -16.30 1.62 12.26
C LEU A 29 -15.26 1.07 11.28
N LEU A 30 -14.68 1.94 10.45
CA LEU A 30 -13.72 1.56 9.42
C LEU A 30 -12.27 1.74 9.87
N HIS A 31 -11.95 2.15 11.10
CA HIS A 31 -10.56 2.34 11.52
C HIS A 31 -9.72 1.07 11.44
N THR A 32 -10.26 -0.08 11.84
CA THR A 32 -9.53 -1.37 11.77
C THR A 32 -9.35 -1.85 10.32
N PRO A 33 -10.38 -1.84 9.45
CA PRO A 33 -10.19 -2.05 8.02
C PRO A 33 -9.21 -1.07 7.38
N LEU A 34 -9.26 0.21 7.77
CA LEU A 34 -8.38 1.25 7.25
C LEU A 34 -6.93 0.99 7.64
N MET A 35 -6.67 0.60 8.89
CA MET A 35 -5.33 0.22 9.36
C MET A 35 -4.75 -0.92 8.52
N SER A 36 -5.55 -1.96 8.25
CA SER A 36 -5.15 -3.08 7.38
C SER A 36 -4.88 -2.63 5.94
N LEU A 37 -5.74 -1.74 5.40
CA LEU A 37 -5.57 -1.21 4.05
C LEU A 37 -4.29 -0.38 3.92
N THR A 38 -3.99 0.49 4.89
CA THR A 38 -2.79 1.32 4.85
C THR A 38 -1.50 0.50 4.94
N ASN A 39 -1.52 -0.63 5.65
CA ASN A 39 -0.43 -1.61 5.63
C ASN A 39 -0.28 -2.25 4.23
N ALA A 40 -1.38 -2.63 3.57
CA ALA A 40 -1.30 -3.14 2.20
C ALA A 40 -0.76 -2.11 1.19
N LEU A 41 -1.04 -0.82 1.40
CA LEU A 41 -0.61 0.27 0.52
C LEU A 41 0.89 0.62 0.67
N ASP A 42 1.49 0.38 1.84
CA ASP A 42 2.92 0.63 2.04
C ASP A 42 3.82 -0.26 1.18
N ALA A 43 3.27 -1.38 0.71
CA ALA A 43 3.93 -2.31 -0.20
C ALA A 43 4.28 -1.71 -1.58
N ILE A 44 3.91 -0.45 -1.85
CA ILE A 44 4.38 0.33 -3.00
C ILE A 44 5.92 0.37 -3.10
N ALA A 45 6.64 0.12 -2.00
CA ALA A 45 8.09 -0.11 -1.99
C ALA A 45 8.56 -1.18 -2.99
N VAL A 46 7.68 -2.11 -3.39
CA VAL A 46 7.94 -3.10 -4.45
C VAL A 46 8.40 -2.45 -5.77
N VAL A 47 7.86 -1.27 -6.11
CA VAL A 47 8.23 -0.54 -7.33
C VAL A 47 9.70 -0.13 -7.27
N GLY A 48 10.17 0.36 -6.11
CA GLY A 48 11.57 0.69 -5.90
C GLY A 48 12.48 -0.54 -6.01
N ALA A 49 12.06 -1.67 -5.43
CA ALA A 49 12.82 -2.91 -5.50
C ALA A 49 12.93 -3.45 -6.94
N ILE A 50 11.85 -3.41 -7.73
CA ILE A 50 11.87 -3.79 -9.15
C ILE A 50 12.84 -2.91 -9.94
N LEU A 51 12.81 -1.60 -9.72
CA LEU A 51 13.73 -0.67 -10.40
C LEU A 51 15.18 -0.98 -10.05
N LEU A 52 15.51 -1.21 -8.77
CA LEU A 52 16.88 -1.55 -8.34
C LEU A 52 17.38 -2.87 -8.91
N VAL A 53 16.53 -3.89 -8.96
CA VAL A 53 16.88 -5.19 -9.58
C VAL A 53 17.12 -5.03 -11.08
N GLY A 54 16.27 -4.26 -11.76
CA GLY A 54 16.36 -4.02 -13.21
C GLY A 54 17.59 -3.23 -13.64
N GLU A 55 18.26 -2.50 -12.74
CA GLU A 55 19.52 -1.82 -13.04
C GLU A 55 20.73 -2.76 -13.12
N HIS A 56 20.60 -4.03 -12.65
CA HIS A 56 21.66 -5.06 -12.70
C HIS A 56 23.04 -4.60 -12.18
N LYS A 57 23.09 -3.64 -11.24
CA LYS A 57 24.34 -3.03 -10.75
C LYS A 57 25.29 -4.00 -10.04
N SER A 58 24.75 -5.01 -9.35
CA SER A 58 25.52 -6.00 -8.60
C SER A 58 24.68 -7.25 -8.31
N THR A 59 25.33 -8.41 -8.24
CA THR A 59 24.72 -9.67 -7.80
C THR A 59 24.08 -9.53 -6.41
N LEU A 60 24.74 -8.82 -5.49
CA LEU A 60 24.22 -8.59 -4.14
C LEU A 60 22.93 -7.75 -4.16
N SER A 61 22.91 -6.67 -4.95
CA SER A 61 21.71 -5.83 -5.12
C SER A 61 20.57 -6.62 -5.76
N THR A 62 20.89 -7.51 -6.69
CA THR A 62 19.90 -8.36 -7.37
C THR A 62 19.26 -9.34 -6.40
N VAL A 63 20.07 -10.00 -5.56
CA VAL A 63 19.58 -10.94 -4.54
C VAL A 63 18.73 -10.23 -3.49
N LEU A 64 19.24 -9.13 -2.91
CA LEU A 64 18.49 -8.37 -1.89
C LEU A 64 17.21 -7.75 -2.47
N GLY A 65 17.28 -7.21 -3.69
CA GLY A 65 16.11 -6.67 -4.37
C GLY A 65 15.07 -7.74 -4.69
N THR A 66 15.48 -8.94 -5.07
CA THR A 66 14.56 -10.08 -5.28
C THR A 66 13.85 -10.46 -3.97
N ILE A 67 14.58 -10.54 -2.85
CA ILE A 67 13.99 -10.79 -1.52
C ILE A 67 13.00 -9.68 -1.16
N ALA A 68 13.36 -8.42 -1.40
CA ALA A 68 12.49 -7.27 -1.15
C ALA A 68 11.21 -7.33 -1.99
N ILE A 69 11.28 -7.74 -3.27
CA ILE A 69 10.10 -7.92 -4.13
C ILE A 69 9.17 -8.99 -3.56
N VAL A 70 9.70 -10.15 -3.16
CA VAL A 70 8.90 -11.24 -2.59
C VAL A 70 8.22 -10.80 -1.29
N ALA A 71 8.97 -10.16 -0.39
CA ALA A 71 8.45 -9.67 0.88
C ALA A 71 7.36 -8.60 0.69
N ALA A 72 7.61 -7.60 -0.17
CA ALA A 72 6.65 -6.53 -0.45
C ALA A 72 5.40 -7.07 -1.13
N THR A 73 5.54 -7.98 -2.10
CA THR A 73 4.39 -8.63 -2.76
C THR A 73 3.56 -9.45 -1.77
N GLY A 74 4.22 -10.14 -0.83
CA GLY A 74 3.55 -10.85 0.26
C GLY A 74 2.72 -9.92 1.15
N ASN A 75 3.26 -8.77 1.54
CA ASN A 75 2.52 -7.74 2.28
C ASN A 75 1.34 -7.21 1.45
N LEU A 76 1.57 -6.85 0.19
CA LEU A 76 0.54 -6.36 -0.71
C LEU A 76 -0.65 -7.34 -0.78
N VAL A 77 -0.38 -8.60 -1.15
CA VAL A 77 -1.42 -9.62 -1.33
C VAL A 77 -2.11 -9.94 0.00
N GLY A 78 -1.33 -10.19 1.06
CA GLY A 78 -1.88 -10.52 2.38
C GLY A 78 -2.73 -9.39 2.96
N GLY A 79 -2.25 -8.16 2.88
CA GLY A 79 -2.94 -6.96 3.36
C GLY A 79 -4.25 -6.73 2.61
N PHE A 80 -4.28 -6.86 1.28
CA PHE A 80 -5.52 -6.73 0.51
C PHE A 80 -6.51 -7.86 0.81
N LEU A 81 -6.06 -9.10 0.98
CA LEU A 81 -6.93 -10.23 1.34
C LEU A 81 -7.57 -10.08 2.72
N ILE A 82 -6.80 -9.64 3.72
CA ILE A 82 -7.32 -9.39 5.06
C ILE A 82 -8.31 -8.23 5.04
N THR A 83 -7.97 -7.14 4.35
CA THR A 83 -8.85 -5.97 4.21
C THR A 83 -10.17 -6.32 3.53
N ASP A 84 -10.14 -7.11 2.45
CA ASP A 84 -11.35 -7.59 1.78
C ASP A 84 -12.23 -8.44 2.70
N ARG A 85 -11.64 -9.35 3.49
CA ARG A 85 -12.38 -10.12 4.51
C ARG A 85 -13.02 -9.21 5.56
N MET A 86 -12.30 -8.19 6.02
CA MET A 86 -12.84 -7.22 6.98
C MET A 86 -14.02 -6.43 6.40
N LEU A 87 -13.89 -5.94 5.17
CA LEU A 87 -14.94 -5.17 4.50
C LEU A 87 -16.18 -6.03 4.18
N LYS A 88 -16.01 -7.32 3.90
CA LYS A 88 -17.12 -8.26 3.70
C LYS A 88 -18.02 -8.39 4.93
N MET A 89 -17.52 -8.16 6.14
CA MET A 89 -18.32 -8.21 7.38
C MET A 89 -19.32 -7.05 7.49
N PHE A 90 -19.10 -5.95 6.77
CA PHE A 90 -20.04 -4.83 6.70
C PHE A 90 -21.17 -5.04 5.69
N ARG A 91 -21.10 -6.08 4.86
CA ARG A 91 -22.19 -6.44 3.95
C ARG A 91 -23.24 -7.15 4.79
N ALA A 92 -24.45 -6.60 4.84
CA ALA A 92 -25.57 -7.27 5.49
C ALA A 92 -25.72 -8.68 4.89
N SER A 93 -25.71 -9.70 5.74
CA SER A 93 -26.18 -11.04 5.37
C SER A 93 -27.65 -10.90 4.96
N GLY A 94 -27.90 -10.72 3.66
CA GLY A 94 -29.26 -10.78 3.13
C GLY A 94 -29.89 -12.11 3.53
N PRO A 95 -31.22 -12.16 3.73
CA PRO A 95 -31.89 -13.35 4.22
C PRO A 95 -31.49 -14.54 3.34
N LYS A 96 -31.01 -15.62 3.95
CA LYS A 96 -30.87 -16.91 3.28
C LYS A 96 -32.25 -17.23 2.71
N LYS A 97 -32.42 -17.14 1.38
CA LYS A 97 -33.65 -17.62 0.74
C LYS A 97 -33.78 -19.11 1.09
N PRO A 98 -34.95 -19.54 1.58
CA PRO A 98 -35.21 -20.94 1.94
C PRO A 98 -35.09 -21.86 0.73
#